data_AF-A0A811P2Q4-F1
#
_entry.id   AF-A0A811P2Q4-F1
#
_cell.length_a   1.000
_cell.length_b   1.000
_cell.length_c   1.000
_cell.angle_alpha   90.00
_cell.angle_beta   90.00
_cell.angle_gamma   90.00
#
_symmetry.space_group_name_H-M   'P 1'
#
loop_
_entity.id
_entity.type
_entity.pdbx_description
1 polymer ?
#
loop_
_entity_poly.entity_id
_entity_poly.type
_entity_poly.pdbx_seq_one_letter_code
_entity_poly.pdbx_strand_id
1 'polypeptide(L)'
;MSRDGCSEEQAQSRVNAQLVLDWKKSEADIVIDNSGSLDNTRQQFREVLRKVYEPLTWKEHLRSRDGLISVVVCTEVGVLLARKNLL
;
A
#
# COMPACT_ATOMS: atom_id res chain seq x y z
N MET A 1 17.50 15.59 -19.82
CA MET A 1 18.16 16.05 -21.06
C MET A 1 18.57 14.88 -21.94
N SER A 2 19.59 14.06 -21.60
CA SER A 2 20.08 12.96 -22.47
C SER A 2 19.04 11.89 -22.82
N ARG A 3 18.25 11.40 -21.85
CA ARG A 3 17.20 10.38 -22.09
C ARG A 3 16.07 10.88 -23.00
N ASP A 4 15.58 12.08 -22.73
CA ASP A 4 14.34 12.60 -23.31
C ASP A 4 14.59 13.68 -24.39
N GLY A 5 15.86 13.98 -24.71
CA GLY A 5 16.27 15.00 -25.69
C GLY A 5 15.86 16.45 -25.38
N CYS A 6 15.42 16.77 -24.16
CA CYS A 6 14.92 18.10 -23.79
C CYS A 6 16.02 19.07 -23.32
N SER A 7 15.75 20.38 -23.40
CA SER A 7 16.62 21.41 -22.79
C SER A 7 16.59 21.32 -21.24
N GLU A 8 17.54 21.97 -20.59
CA GLU A 8 17.59 22.05 -19.13
C GLU A 8 16.41 22.86 -18.58
N GLU A 9 16.10 24.00 -19.20
CA GLU A 9 14.98 24.84 -18.76
C GLU A 9 13.65 24.10 -18.90
N GLN A 10 13.48 23.32 -19.98
CA GLN A 10 12.30 22.48 -20.18
C GLN A 10 12.20 21.38 -19.11
N ALA A 11 13.32 20.73 -18.76
CA ALA A 11 13.35 19.74 -17.70
C ALA A 11 12.99 20.35 -16.35
N GLN A 12 13.58 21.50 -16.01
CA GLN A 12 13.33 22.20 -14.75
C GLN A 12 11.89 22.72 -14.67
N SER A 13 11.35 23.26 -15.77
CA SER A 13 9.94 23.69 -15.84
C SER A 13 8.98 22.54 -15.54
N ARG A 14 9.25 21.34 -16.07
CA ARG A 14 8.45 20.14 -15.77
C ARG A 14 8.56 19.72 -14.30
N VAL A 15 9.76 19.79 -13.70
CA VAL A 15 9.96 19.49 -12.28
C VAL A 15 9.19 20.49 -11.41
N ASN A 16 9.27 21.78 -11.73
CA ASN A 16 8.61 22.85 -10.98
C ASN A 16 7.08 22.82 -11.11
N ALA A 17 6.54 22.26 -12.20
CA ALA A 17 5.11 22.09 -12.39
C ALA A 17 4.52 20.93 -11.56
N GLN A 18 5.37 20.10 -10.94
CA GLN A 18 4.94 19.00 -10.07
C GLN A 18 4.96 19.41 -8.59
N LEU A 19 4.31 18.62 -7.74
CA LEU A 19 4.47 18.70 -6.29
C LEU A 19 5.95 18.50 -5.90
N VAL A 20 6.38 19.27 -4.88
CA VAL A 20 7.74 19.23 -4.34
C VAL A 20 8.08 17.81 -3.88
N LEU A 21 9.28 17.35 -4.20
CA LEU A 21 9.71 15.98 -3.96
C LEU A 21 9.63 15.59 -2.48
N ASP A 22 10.01 16.49 -1.57
CA ASP A 22 10.01 16.18 -0.13
C ASP A 22 8.60 16.05 0.44
N TRP A 23 7.64 16.79 -0.08
CA TRP A 23 6.23 16.61 0.26
C TRP A 23 5.72 15.25 -0.24
N LYS A 24 6.08 14.83 -1.46
CA LYS A 24 5.71 13.49 -1.95
C LYS A 24 6.28 12.39 -1.05
N LYS A 25 7.49 12.58 -0.51
CA LYS A 25 8.12 11.62 0.41
C LYS A 25 7.43 11.60 1.76
N SER A 26 6.95 12.73 2.28
CA SER A 26 6.29 12.78 3.59
C SER A 26 4.94 12.07 3.59
N GLU A 27 4.22 12.10 2.47
CA GLU A 27 2.89 11.50 2.35
C GLU A 27 2.90 10.05 1.86
N ALA A 28 4.04 9.53 1.41
CA ALA A 28 4.11 8.18 0.86
C ALA A 28 4.21 7.13 1.97
N ASP A 29 3.41 6.06 1.88
CA ASP A 29 3.54 4.90 2.78
C ASP A 29 4.90 4.21 2.64
N ILE A 30 5.44 4.18 1.42
CA ILE A 30 6.71 3.53 1.08
C ILE A 30 7.42 4.33 -0.01
N VAL A 31 8.72 4.60 0.18
CA VAL A 31 9.59 5.28 -0.79
C VAL A 31 10.67 4.30 -1.27
N ILE A 32 10.91 4.25 -2.59
CA ILE A 32 12.04 3.53 -3.20
C ILE A 32 12.99 4.55 -3.82
N ASP A 33 14.24 4.58 -3.35
CA ASP A 33 15.29 5.42 -3.90
C ASP A 33 16.02 4.72 -5.05
N ASN A 34 15.92 5.29 -6.25
CA ASN A 34 16.55 4.80 -7.47
C ASN A 34 17.79 5.60 -7.89
N SER A 35 18.27 6.51 -7.05
CA SER A 35 19.48 7.30 -7.32
C SER A 35 20.77 6.47 -7.18
N GLY A 36 20.72 5.34 -6.49
CA GLY A 36 21.83 4.40 -6.30
C GLY A 36 21.98 3.38 -7.44
N SER A 37 22.64 2.26 -7.14
CA SER A 37 22.80 1.17 -8.12
C SER A 37 21.48 0.46 -8.41
N LEU A 38 21.37 -0.18 -9.58
CA LEU A 38 20.22 -1.01 -9.92
C LEU A 38 19.98 -2.14 -8.89
N ASP A 39 21.06 -2.67 -8.30
CA ASP A 39 20.96 -3.73 -7.29
C ASP A 39 20.42 -3.19 -5.96
N ASN A 40 20.76 -1.96 -5.57
CA ASN A 40 20.15 -1.29 -4.42
C ASN A 40 18.64 -1.12 -4.63
N THR A 41 18.22 -0.69 -5.83
CA THR A 41 16.80 -0.55 -6.15
C THR A 41 16.09 -1.90 -6.16
N ARG A 42 16.70 -2.96 -6.71
CA ARG A 42 16.15 -4.33 -6.66
C ARG A 42 16.00 -4.84 -5.22
N GLN A 43 16.97 -4.53 -4.35
CA GLN A 43 16.89 -4.92 -2.94
C GLN A 43 15.75 -4.19 -2.23
N GLN A 44 15.64 -2.87 -2.38
CA GLN A 44 14.53 -2.10 -1.83
C GLN A 44 13.18 -2.62 -2.33
N PHE A 45 13.06 -2.87 -3.64
CA PHE A 45 11.84 -3.39 -4.23
C PHE A 45 11.42 -4.76 -3.64
N ARG A 46 12.37 -5.67 -3.43
CA ARG A 46 12.08 -6.97 -2.77
C ARG A 46 11.55 -6.78 -1.35
N GLU A 47 12.08 -5.81 -0.61
CA GLU A 47 11.60 -5.49 0.73
C GLU A 47 10.19 -4.88 0.71
N VAL A 48 9.90 -4.02 -0.26
CA VAL A 48 8.53 -3.50 -0.46
C VAL A 48 7.56 -4.63 -0.79
N LEU A 49 7.93 -5.54 -1.70
CA LEU A 49 7.11 -6.70 -2.01
C LEU A 49 6.81 -7.54 -0.77
N ARG A 50 7.82 -7.82 0.06
CA ARG A 50 7.60 -8.55 1.31
C ARG A 50 6.55 -7.85 2.19
N LYS A 51 6.65 -6.54 2.39
CA LYS A 51 5.69 -5.77 3.20
C LYS A 51 4.27 -5.75 2.62
N VAL A 52 4.15 -5.61 1.30
CA VAL A 52 2.84 -5.51 0.63
C VAL A 52 2.11 -6.85 0.56
N TYR A 53 2.85 -7.95 0.44
CA TYR A 53 2.29 -9.31 0.39
C TYR A 53 2.23 -10.01 1.75
N GLU A 54 2.70 -9.37 2.82
CA GLU A 54 2.58 -9.93 4.16
C GLU A 54 1.11 -10.10 4.55
N PRO A 55 0.74 -11.27 5.11
CA PRO A 55 -0.62 -11.48 5.56
C PRO A 55 -0.97 -10.48 6.66
N LEU A 56 -2.21 -9.99 6.64
CA LEU A 56 -2.73 -9.12 7.68
C LEU A 56 -2.58 -9.79 9.04
N THR A 57 -2.14 -9.01 10.04
CA THR A 57 -2.19 -9.43 11.43
C THR A 57 -3.64 -9.64 11.87
N TRP A 58 -3.86 -10.38 12.96
CA TRP A 58 -5.23 -10.59 13.48
C TRP A 58 -5.96 -9.27 13.80
N LYS A 59 -5.24 -8.21 14.20
CA LYS A 59 -5.81 -6.87 14.45
C LYS A 59 -6.25 -6.19 13.17
N GLU A 60 -5.41 -6.24 12.14
CA GLU A 60 -5.72 -5.65 10.83
C GLU A 60 -6.82 -6.43 10.14
N HIS A 61 -6.82 -7.76 10.27
CA HIS A 61 -7.89 -8.60 9.77
C HIS A 61 -9.23 -8.23 10.41
N LEU A 62 -9.28 -8.02 11.73
CA LEU A 62 -10.51 -7.60 12.42
C LEU A 62 -11.00 -6.21 11.98
N ARG A 63 -10.09 -5.30 11.62
CA ARG A 63 -10.42 -3.97 11.06
C ARG A 63 -10.75 -4.01 9.56
N SER A 64 -10.38 -5.10 8.87
CA SER A 64 -10.63 -5.27 7.44
C SER A 64 -12.11 -5.51 7.15
N ARG A 65 -12.50 -5.28 5.89
CA ARG A 65 -13.84 -5.60 5.38
C ARG A 65 -14.18 -7.08 5.60
N ASP A 66 -13.22 -7.97 5.39
CA ASP A 66 -13.43 -9.41 5.48
C ASP A 66 -13.64 -9.84 6.94
N GLY A 67 -12.92 -9.21 7.88
CA GLY A 67 -13.16 -9.38 9.31
C GLY A 67 -14.56 -8.94 9.73
N LEU A 68 -15.03 -7.79 9.25
CA LEU A 68 -16.39 -7.32 9.52
C LEU A 68 -17.45 -8.30 8.99
N ILE A 69 -17.27 -8.80 7.76
CA ILE A 69 -18.17 -9.79 7.16
C ILE A 69 -18.21 -11.06 8.01
N SER A 70 -17.05 -11.54 8.48
CA SER A 70 -16.95 -12.73 9.33
C SER A 70 -17.75 -12.56 10.63
N VAL A 71 -17.65 -11.41 11.30
CA VAL A 71 -18.41 -11.12 12.53
C VAL A 71 -19.92 -11.15 12.27
N VAL A 72 -20.38 -10.54 11.18
CA VAL A 72 -21.81 -10.53 10.81
C VAL A 72 -22.31 -11.95 10.54
N VAL A 73 -21.59 -12.71 9.72
CA VAL A 73 -21.95 -14.11 9.40
C VAL A 73 -21.98 -14.98 10.65
N CYS A 74 -20.98 -14.87 11.52
CA CYS A 74 -20.94 -15.61 12.79
C CYS A 74 -22.14 -15.29 13.68
N THR A 75 -22.54 -14.02 13.73
CA THR A 75 -23.69 -13.56 14.54
C THR A 75 -24.99 -14.13 14.00
N GLU A 76 -25.23 -14.03 12.69
CA GLU A 76 -26.43 -14.57 12.04
C GLU A 76 -26.56 -16.09 12.22
N VAL A 77 -25.47 -16.82 11.98
CA VAL A 77 -25.43 -18.28 12.18
C VAL A 77 -25.69 -18.63 13.65
N GLY A 78 -25.09 -17.91 14.59
CA GLY A 78 -25.32 -18.10 16.03
C GLY A 78 -26.78 -17.92 16.42
N VAL A 79 -27.45 -16.88 15.90
CA VAL A 79 -28.88 -16.63 16.14
C VAL A 79 -29.74 -17.75 15.56
N LEU A 80 -29.45 -18.23 14.35
CA LEU A 80 -30.19 -19.33 13.72
C LEU A 80 -30.07 -20.64 14.50
N LEU A 81 -28.88 -20.96 15.00
CA LEU A 81 -28.64 -22.16 15.81
C LEU A 81 -29.36 -22.09 17.16
N ALA A 82 -29.30 -20.94 17.84
CA ALA A 82 -30.01 -20.73 19.09
C ALA A 82 -31.54 -20.91 18.91
N ARG A 83 -32.11 -20.37 17.82
CA ARG A 83 -33.53 -20.55 17.49
C ARG A 83 -33.89 -22.02 17.23
N LYS A 84 -33.03 -22.79 16.56
CA LYS A 84 -33.25 -24.22 16.31
C LYS A 84 -33.16 -25.09 17.56
N ASN A 85 -32.31 -24.74 18.52
CA ASN A 85 -32.17 -25.50 19.78
C ASN A 85 -33.22 -25.12 20.84
N LEU A 86 -33.94 -24.01 20.66
CA LEU A 86 -35.04 -23.56 21.53
C LEU A 86 -36.43 -24.02 21.06
N LEU A 87 -36.53 -24.62 19.86
CA LEU A 87 -37.73 -25.24 19.27
C LEU A 87 -37.62 -26.76 19.32
#